data_AF-A0A7Y6C1K6-F1
#
_entry.id   AF-A0A7Y6C1K6-F1
#
_cell.length_a   1.000
_cell.length_b   1.000
_cell.length_c   1.000
_cell.angle_alpha   90.00
_cell.angle_beta   90.00
_cell.angle_gamma   90.00
#
_symmetry.space_group_name_H-M   'P 1'
#
loop_
_entity.id
_entity.type
_entity.pdbx_description
1 polymer ?
#
loop_
_entity_poly.entity_id
_entity_poly.type
_entity_poly.pdbx_seq_one_letter_code
_entity_poly.pdbx_strand_id
1 'polypeptide(L)'
;MTHPASFQIHTPSSRRHAVQWYSLIRAVWIGGLAVYIFHLNANDSLHYYLAPTMQRLLLCSPIPLLFIAVVMAWHALIGHGQVHCDCEHPPPSGWFRSSMTYSLIMFPLLLGFLLPDQALGSSMASQKGMSLSYTPPEIRRKEPAPEDTVKLDIQDLAQIQTTVVSGSASKVQVQFIPPDEYSREFAELAEKLYAESIIKVYPEIFSETLGTIDMFQRQFAGKEISLTGFVYRDQSMNHESHFALGRFLVMCCPADAAPFGVMIHIPDADTFPTDSWVQIDGSIGSAQVNGKDTIEIRATKIIPVSEPSTPYIYTNADSVMAYDKLKGKREG
;
A
#
# COMPACT_ATOMS: atom_id res chain seq x y z
N MET A 1 -1.59 -55.67 -48.88
CA MET A 1 -1.15 -54.45 -48.18
C MET A 1 -1.95 -54.36 -46.90
N THR A 2 -1.39 -54.83 -45.79
CA THR A 2 -2.04 -54.87 -44.48
C THR A 2 -1.07 -54.27 -43.47
N HIS A 3 -1.36 -53.06 -43.00
CA HIS A 3 -0.63 -52.43 -41.90
C HIS A 3 -1.02 -53.12 -40.58
N PRO A 4 -0.07 -53.51 -39.70
CA PRO A 4 -0.41 -53.97 -38.36
C PRO A 4 -0.69 -52.75 -37.48
N ALA A 5 -1.87 -52.71 -36.88
CA ALA A 5 -2.23 -51.76 -35.84
C ALA A 5 -1.43 -52.10 -34.57
N SER A 6 -0.54 -51.19 -34.15
CA SER A 6 0.19 -51.26 -32.89
C SER A 6 -0.75 -50.88 -31.74
N PHE A 7 -1.31 -51.89 -31.09
CA PHE A 7 -2.11 -51.73 -29.87
C PHE A 7 -1.16 -51.54 -28.66
N GLN A 8 -0.93 -50.28 -28.27
CA GLN A 8 -0.20 -49.92 -27.06
C GLN A 8 -1.06 -50.22 -25.83
N ILE A 9 -0.84 -51.38 -25.19
CA ILE A 9 -1.47 -51.76 -23.92
C ILE A 9 -0.73 -51.02 -22.80
N HIS A 10 -1.25 -49.87 -22.37
CA HIS A 10 -0.84 -49.30 -21.08
C HIS A 10 -1.42 -50.16 -19.95
N THR A 11 -0.55 -50.77 -19.15
CA THR A 11 -0.95 -51.59 -18.01
C THR A 11 -1.69 -50.77 -16.94
N PRO A 12 -2.76 -51.30 -16.33
CA PRO A 12 -3.60 -50.56 -15.38
C PRO A 12 -2.88 -50.14 -14.09
N SER A 13 -1.76 -50.79 -13.74
CA SER A 13 -0.92 -50.40 -12.58
C SER A 13 -0.16 -49.09 -12.80
N SER A 14 0.36 -48.86 -14.01
CA SER A 14 1.13 -47.66 -14.36
C SER A 14 0.28 -46.39 -14.28
N ARG A 15 -0.99 -46.46 -14.73
CA ARG A 15 -1.94 -45.33 -14.61
C ARG A 15 -2.32 -45.03 -13.16
N ARG A 16 -2.44 -46.05 -12.29
CA ARG A 16 -2.75 -45.85 -10.86
C ARG A 16 -1.63 -45.12 -10.11
N HIS A 17 -0.37 -45.53 -10.32
CA HIS A 17 0.78 -44.85 -9.70
C HIS A 17 0.93 -43.41 -10.19
N ALA A 18 0.68 -43.15 -11.47
CA ALA A 18 0.70 -41.79 -12.00
C ALA A 18 -0.37 -40.89 -11.35
N VAL A 19 -1.61 -41.38 -11.20
CA VAL A 19 -2.69 -40.62 -10.56
C VAL A 19 -2.38 -40.34 -9.09
N GLN A 20 -1.92 -41.33 -8.33
CA GLN A 20 -1.49 -41.15 -6.93
C GLN A 20 -0.37 -40.11 -6.81
N TRP A 21 0.62 -40.16 -7.71
CA TRP A 21 1.73 -39.20 -7.75
C TRP A 21 1.23 -37.76 -7.98
N TYR A 22 0.31 -37.56 -8.92
CA TYR A 22 -0.27 -36.24 -9.17
C TYR A 22 -1.12 -35.75 -7.99
N SER A 23 -1.88 -36.62 -7.33
CA SER A 23 -2.62 -36.27 -6.11
C SER A 23 -1.70 -35.84 -4.97
N LEU A 24 -0.55 -36.50 -4.81
CA LEU A 24 0.48 -36.10 -3.83
C LEU A 24 1.09 -34.73 -4.17
N ILE A 25 1.42 -34.48 -5.44
CA ILE A 25 1.93 -33.16 -5.87
C ILE A 25 0.89 -32.07 -5.54
N ARG A 26 -0.38 -32.28 -5.88
CA ARG A 26 -1.45 -31.32 -5.57
C ARG A 26 -1.60 -31.09 -4.05
N ALA A 27 -1.51 -32.15 -3.25
CA ALA A 27 -1.56 -32.05 -1.80
C ALA A 27 -0.38 -31.23 -1.24
N VAL A 28 0.84 -31.46 -1.74
CA VAL A 28 2.04 -30.71 -1.36
C VAL A 28 1.89 -29.23 -1.69
N TRP A 29 1.26 -28.88 -2.82
CA TRP A 29 1.07 -27.48 -3.20
C TRP A 29 0.05 -26.75 -2.35
N ILE A 30 -1.11 -27.36 -2.12
CA ILE A 30 -2.15 -26.77 -1.26
C ILE A 30 -1.62 -26.63 0.16
N GLY A 31 -0.94 -27.66 0.68
CA GLY A 31 -0.28 -27.62 1.98
C GLY A 31 0.85 -26.58 2.03
N GLY A 32 1.65 -26.48 0.97
CA GLY A 32 2.73 -25.51 0.84
C GLY A 32 2.23 -24.07 0.87
N LEU A 33 1.12 -23.76 0.18
CA LEU A 33 0.49 -22.44 0.25
C LEU A 33 0.00 -22.11 1.66
N ALA A 34 -0.63 -23.08 2.33
CA ALA A 34 -1.11 -22.89 3.69
C ALA A 34 0.04 -22.66 4.69
N VAL A 35 1.13 -23.44 4.58
CA VAL A 35 2.36 -23.26 5.37
C VAL A 35 3.01 -21.91 5.07
N TYR A 36 3.04 -21.48 3.81
CA TYR A 36 3.57 -20.17 3.41
C TYR A 36 2.83 -19.01 4.08
N ILE A 37 1.49 -19.05 4.12
CA ILE A 37 0.70 -18.01 4.80
C ILE A 37 1.02 -17.98 6.31
N PHE A 38 1.17 -19.14 6.96
CA PHE A 38 1.60 -19.18 8.36
C PHE A 38 3.03 -18.65 8.55
N HIS A 39 3.94 -18.95 7.64
CA HIS A 39 5.30 -18.42 7.65
C HIS A 39 5.33 -16.89 7.53
N LEU A 40 4.54 -16.30 6.61
CA LEU A 40 4.40 -14.85 6.47
C LEU A 40 3.84 -14.20 7.74
N ASN A 41 2.90 -14.85 8.42
CA ASN A 41 2.38 -14.34 9.69
C ASN A 41 3.39 -14.47 10.84
N ALA A 42 4.19 -15.53 10.87
CA ALA A 42 5.19 -15.76 11.93
C ALA A 42 6.38 -14.79 11.85
N ASN A 43 6.72 -14.31 10.64
CA ASN A 43 7.80 -13.35 10.42
C ASN A 43 7.33 -11.88 10.45
N ASP A 44 6.08 -11.64 10.83
CA ASP A 44 5.42 -10.34 10.76
C ASP A 44 5.39 -9.70 9.35
N SER A 45 5.80 -10.39 8.28
CA SER A 45 5.83 -9.87 6.91
C SER A 45 4.46 -9.68 6.25
N LEU A 46 3.39 -10.16 6.87
CA LEU A 46 2.05 -10.15 6.27
C LEU A 46 1.55 -8.74 5.91
N HIS A 47 2.00 -7.72 6.64
CA HIS A 47 1.63 -6.33 6.39
C HIS A 47 2.17 -5.77 5.07
N TYR A 48 3.19 -6.41 4.47
CA TYR A 48 3.69 -6.06 3.13
C TYR A 48 2.73 -6.48 2.01
N TYR A 49 1.82 -7.42 2.26
CA TYR A 49 0.96 -8.03 1.23
C TYR A 49 -0.51 -7.66 1.36
N LEU A 50 -0.99 -7.40 2.58
CA LEU A 50 -2.41 -7.22 2.81
C LEU A 50 -2.68 -6.17 3.90
N ALA A 51 -3.75 -5.41 3.70
CA ALA A 51 -4.25 -4.46 4.69
C ALA A 51 -4.67 -5.16 6.00
N PRO A 52 -4.42 -4.58 7.20
CA PRO A 52 -4.69 -5.19 8.50
C PRO A 52 -6.12 -5.69 8.70
N THR A 53 -7.09 -5.02 8.07
CA THR A 53 -8.52 -5.38 8.13
C THR A 53 -8.80 -6.72 7.45
N MET A 54 -8.10 -7.04 6.36
CA MET A 54 -8.28 -8.26 5.57
C MET A 54 -7.40 -9.41 6.04
N GLN A 55 -6.32 -9.13 6.79
CA GLN A 55 -5.38 -10.15 7.28
C GLN A 55 -6.08 -11.25 8.09
N ARG A 56 -7.05 -10.88 8.94
CA ARG A 56 -7.77 -11.86 9.77
C ARG A 56 -8.49 -12.91 8.95
N LEU A 57 -9.11 -12.51 7.83
CA LEU A 57 -9.78 -13.44 6.93
C LEU A 57 -8.77 -14.36 6.24
N LEU A 58 -7.64 -13.80 5.79
CA LEU A 58 -6.56 -14.58 5.17
C LEU A 58 -5.99 -15.61 6.15
N LEU A 59 -5.79 -15.27 7.43
CA LEU A 59 -5.31 -16.20 8.46
C LEU A 59 -6.24 -17.38 8.74
N CYS A 60 -7.54 -17.27 8.44
CA CYS A 60 -8.47 -18.37 8.58
C CYS A 60 -8.39 -19.37 7.41
N SER A 61 -7.90 -18.96 6.24
CA SER A 61 -7.86 -19.78 5.02
C SER A 61 -6.89 -20.99 5.04
N PRO A 62 -5.72 -20.97 5.73
CA PRO A 62 -4.83 -22.11 5.78
C PRO A 62 -5.42 -23.34 6.48
N ILE A 63 -6.39 -23.15 7.40
CA ILE A 63 -6.99 -24.24 8.18
C ILE A 63 -7.71 -25.25 7.26
N PRO A 64 -8.70 -24.85 6.44
CA PRO A 64 -9.33 -25.78 5.50
C PRO A 64 -8.37 -26.26 4.41
N LEU A 65 -7.40 -25.45 3.97
CA LEU A 65 -6.41 -25.87 2.96
C LEU A 65 -5.52 -27.00 3.49
N LEU A 66 -5.02 -26.90 4.73
CA LEU A 66 -4.27 -27.99 5.36
C LEU A 66 -5.12 -29.24 5.55
N PHE A 67 -6.38 -29.09 5.96
CA PHE A 67 -7.29 -30.23 6.10
C PHE A 67 -7.47 -30.98 4.77
N ILE A 68 -7.74 -30.25 3.68
CA ILE A 68 -7.88 -30.82 2.33
C ILE A 68 -6.56 -31.48 1.89
N ALA A 69 -5.42 -30.82 2.09
CA ALA A 69 -4.11 -31.35 1.74
C ALA A 69 -3.79 -32.67 2.46
N VAL A 70 -4.08 -32.75 3.77
CA VAL A 70 -3.87 -33.96 4.58
C VAL A 70 -4.77 -35.09 4.12
N VAL A 71 -6.05 -34.84 3.87
CA VAL A 71 -6.99 -35.86 3.38
C VAL A 71 -6.58 -36.36 1.98
N MET A 72 -6.19 -35.44 1.08
CA MET A 72 -5.70 -35.80 -0.26
C MET A 72 -4.43 -36.65 -0.20
N ALA A 73 -3.48 -36.30 0.67
CA ALA A 73 -2.26 -37.09 0.87
C ALA A 73 -2.58 -38.47 1.47
N TRP A 74 -3.47 -38.54 2.47
CA TRP A 74 -3.90 -39.78 3.10
C TRP A 74 -4.55 -40.73 2.08
N HIS A 75 -5.48 -40.23 1.26
CA HIS A 75 -6.10 -41.02 0.20
C HIS A 75 -5.11 -41.48 -0.87
N ALA A 76 -4.12 -40.66 -1.22
CA ALA A 76 -3.10 -41.04 -2.19
C ALA A 76 -2.16 -42.15 -1.68
N LEU A 77 -1.85 -42.16 -0.38
CA LEU A 77 -0.92 -43.11 0.24
C LEU A 77 -1.60 -44.41 0.71
N ILE A 78 -2.80 -44.33 1.28
CA ILE A 78 -3.47 -45.44 1.98
C ILE A 78 -4.75 -45.88 1.27
N GLY A 79 -5.30 -45.07 0.38
CA GLY A 79 -6.57 -45.34 -0.29
C GLY A 79 -6.52 -46.60 -1.15
N HIS A 80 -7.30 -47.62 -0.76
CA HIS A 80 -7.52 -48.83 -1.53
C HIS A 80 -8.36 -48.53 -2.78
N GLY A 81 -7.72 -48.05 -3.85
CA GLY A 81 -8.17 -48.18 -5.23
C GLY A 81 -9.59 -47.70 -5.59
N GLN A 82 -10.25 -46.89 -4.75
CA GLN A 82 -11.47 -46.22 -5.15
C GLN A 82 -11.10 -45.07 -6.07
N VAL A 83 -11.28 -45.35 -7.37
CA VAL A 83 -11.27 -44.39 -8.46
C VAL A 83 -12.12 -43.19 -8.02
N HIS A 84 -11.46 -42.08 -7.69
CA HIS A 84 -12.14 -40.81 -7.64
C HIS A 84 -12.67 -40.58 -9.06
N CYS A 85 -13.99 -40.53 -9.23
CA CYS A 85 -14.63 -40.18 -10.49
C CYS A 85 -14.37 -38.69 -10.80
N ASP A 86 -13.10 -38.34 -11.00
CA ASP A 86 -12.64 -37.05 -11.49
C ASP A 86 -12.74 -37.09 -13.03
N CYS A 87 -13.98 -37.28 -13.51
CA CYS A 87 -14.29 -37.48 -14.93
C CYS A 87 -14.23 -36.18 -15.74
N GLU A 88 -14.06 -35.02 -15.11
CA GLU A 88 -14.08 -33.73 -15.79
C GLU A 88 -12.68 -33.30 -16.29
N HIS A 89 -11.58 -33.74 -15.63
CA HIS A 89 -10.22 -33.28 -15.97
C HIS A 89 -9.16 -34.40 -15.88
N PRO A 90 -9.00 -35.23 -16.93
CA PRO A 90 -7.90 -36.18 -16.98
C PRO A 90 -6.54 -35.44 -16.92
N PRO A 91 -5.55 -35.95 -16.17
CA PRO A 91 -4.23 -35.34 -16.13
C PRO A 91 -3.63 -35.28 -17.54
N PRO A 92 -2.89 -34.22 -17.88
CA PRO A 92 -2.36 -34.02 -19.22
C PRO A 92 -1.52 -35.22 -19.66
N SER A 93 -1.82 -35.75 -20.84
CA SER A 93 -1.06 -36.84 -21.43
C SER A 93 0.27 -36.31 -21.96
N GLY A 94 1.37 -36.82 -21.39
CA GLY A 94 2.74 -36.49 -21.80
C GLY A 94 3.52 -35.73 -20.73
N TRP A 95 4.76 -36.16 -20.50
CA TRP A 95 5.67 -35.61 -19.48
C TRP A 95 5.90 -34.09 -19.64
N PHE A 96 6.09 -33.60 -20.87
CA PHE A 96 6.35 -32.18 -21.12
C PHE A 96 5.14 -31.29 -20.82
N ARG A 97 3.94 -31.68 -21.26
CA ARG A 97 2.70 -30.92 -20.99
C ARG A 97 2.39 -30.88 -19.50
N SER A 98 2.54 -32.03 -18.83
CA SER A 98 2.42 -32.12 -17.38
C SER A 98 3.43 -31.20 -16.69
N SER A 99 4.72 -31.30 -17.02
CA SER A 99 5.75 -30.44 -16.44
C SER A 99 5.45 -28.95 -16.62
N MET A 100 4.94 -28.52 -17.78
CA MET A 100 4.62 -27.11 -18.03
C MET A 100 3.43 -26.62 -17.20
N THR A 101 2.35 -27.40 -17.14
CA THR A 101 1.19 -27.06 -16.29
C THR A 101 1.57 -27.05 -14.82
N TYR A 102 2.36 -28.04 -14.36
CA TYR A 102 2.72 -28.10 -12.95
C TYR A 102 3.74 -27.01 -12.57
N SER A 103 4.67 -26.69 -13.47
CA SER A 103 5.64 -25.60 -13.28
C SER A 103 4.95 -24.24 -13.15
N LEU A 104 3.87 -23.99 -13.91
CA LEU A 104 3.13 -22.71 -13.86
C LEU A 104 2.58 -22.37 -12.47
N ILE A 105 2.25 -23.38 -11.64
CA ILE A 105 1.75 -23.19 -10.28
C ILE A 105 2.87 -23.25 -9.24
N MET A 106 3.89 -24.09 -9.48
CA MET A 106 5.05 -24.19 -8.58
C MET A 106 5.91 -22.92 -8.61
N PHE A 107 6.05 -22.30 -9.78
CA PHE A 107 6.91 -21.13 -9.97
C PHE A 107 6.51 -19.94 -9.08
N PRO A 108 5.24 -19.46 -9.05
CA PRO A 108 4.84 -18.37 -8.16
C PRO A 108 5.04 -18.69 -6.67
N LEU A 109 4.79 -19.94 -6.25
CA LEU A 109 4.96 -20.36 -4.87
C LEU A 109 6.44 -20.36 -4.48
N LEU A 110 7.31 -20.91 -5.33
CA LEU A 110 8.76 -20.88 -5.13
C LEU A 110 9.27 -19.44 -5.10
N LEU A 111 8.80 -18.59 -6.02
CA LEU A 111 9.17 -17.19 -6.06
C LEU A 111 8.78 -16.44 -4.79
N GLY A 112 7.61 -16.73 -4.21
CA GLY A 112 7.20 -16.18 -2.92
C GLY A 112 8.12 -16.58 -1.76
N PHE A 113 8.66 -17.79 -1.75
CA PHE A 113 9.64 -18.20 -0.73
C PHE A 113 11.06 -17.65 -0.95
N LEU A 114 11.43 -17.36 -2.20
CA LEU A 114 12.80 -16.92 -2.56
C LEU A 114 12.98 -15.41 -2.56
N LEU A 115 11.93 -14.64 -2.86
CA LEU A 115 12.02 -13.19 -2.90
C LEU A 115 11.87 -12.59 -1.49
N PRO A 116 12.67 -11.56 -1.16
CA PRO A 116 12.51 -10.85 0.11
C PRO A 116 11.22 -10.03 0.14
N ASP A 117 10.59 -9.98 1.31
CA ASP A 117 9.47 -9.08 1.57
C ASP A 117 10.00 -7.63 1.63
N GLN A 118 9.50 -6.75 0.77
CA GLN A 118 9.91 -5.34 0.73
C GLN A 118 8.70 -4.42 0.51
N ALA A 119 8.76 -3.21 1.08
CA ALA A 119 7.79 -2.16 0.81
C ALA A 119 7.89 -1.67 -0.64
N LEU A 120 6.76 -1.21 -1.18
CA LEU A 120 6.73 -0.46 -2.44
C LEU A 120 7.56 0.83 -2.29
N GLY A 121 8.45 1.09 -3.25
CA GLY A 121 9.33 2.25 -3.29
C GLY A 121 9.12 3.16 -4.50
N SER A 122 10.12 4.01 -4.75
CA SER A 122 10.17 5.04 -5.79
C SER A 122 9.99 4.50 -7.21
N SER A 123 10.42 3.27 -7.49
CA SER A 123 10.26 2.61 -8.79
C SER A 123 8.79 2.36 -9.13
N MET A 124 7.96 2.09 -8.13
CA MET A 124 6.51 1.95 -8.29
C MET A 124 5.81 3.31 -8.29
N ALA A 125 6.32 4.25 -7.49
CA ALA A 125 5.80 5.62 -7.46
C ALA A 125 6.01 6.34 -8.80
N SER A 126 7.14 6.13 -9.48
CA SER A 126 7.40 6.75 -10.79
C SER A 126 6.54 6.17 -11.91
N GLN A 127 6.11 4.90 -11.80
CA GLN A 127 5.17 4.31 -12.76
C GLN A 127 3.73 4.76 -12.54
N LYS A 128 3.33 4.97 -11.27
CA LYS A 128 1.94 5.36 -10.92
C LYS A 128 1.73 6.87 -10.86
N GLY A 129 2.79 7.66 -10.69
CA GLY A 129 2.72 9.10 -10.43
C GLY A 129 2.37 9.39 -8.97
N MET A 130 3.13 10.30 -8.33
CA MET A 130 2.97 10.68 -6.93
C MET A 130 1.81 11.67 -6.76
N SER A 131 0.79 11.34 -5.95
CA SER A 131 -0.26 12.30 -5.61
C SER A 131 0.20 13.23 -4.49
N LEU A 132 0.30 14.53 -4.77
CA LEU A 132 0.70 15.58 -3.82
C LEU A 132 -0.47 16.41 -3.27
N SER A 133 -1.66 16.27 -3.87
CA SER A 133 -2.89 16.89 -3.39
C SER A 133 -3.86 15.80 -2.96
N TYR A 134 -4.61 16.09 -1.90
CA TYR A 134 -5.59 15.16 -1.40
C TYR A 134 -6.84 15.20 -2.27
N THR A 135 -7.02 14.17 -3.09
CA THR A 135 -8.32 13.84 -3.66
C THR A 135 -8.99 12.82 -2.74
N PRO A 136 -10.15 13.15 -2.12
CA PRO A 136 -10.89 12.17 -1.36
C PRO A 136 -11.12 10.93 -2.21
N PRO A 137 -10.90 9.71 -1.67
CA PRO A 137 -11.14 8.48 -2.41
C PRO A 137 -12.58 8.51 -2.94
N GLU A 138 -12.68 8.32 -4.25
CA GLU A 138 -13.86 8.51 -5.09
C GLU A 138 -14.96 7.47 -4.84
N ILE A 139 -15.15 7.02 -3.60
CA ILE A 139 -16.30 6.19 -3.22
C ILE A 139 -17.61 7.02 -3.27
N ARG A 140 -17.54 8.33 -3.51
CA ARG A 140 -18.72 9.21 -3.47
C ARG A 140 -18.92 10.22 -4.60
N ARG A 141 -18.03 10.33 -5.59
CA ARG A 141 -18.22 11.30 -6.70
C ARG A 141 -18.47 10.55 -8.00
N LYS A 142 -19.68 10.69 -8.54
CA LYS A 142 -20.06 10.21 -9.88
C LYS A 142 -19.81 11.32 -10.88
N GLU A 143 -18.55 11.72 -11.11
CA GLU A 143 -18.20 12.52 -12.29
C GLU A 143 -16.68 12.41 -12.59
N PRO A 144 -16.28 12.18 -13.85
CA PRO A 144 -14.93 11.73 -14.18
C PRO A 144 -13.89 12.85 -14.03
N ALA A 145 -12.73 12.49 -13.47
CA ALA A 145 -11.56 13.35 -13.45
C ALA A 145 -10.99 13.51 -14.88
N PRO A 146 -10.45 14.70 -15.24
CA PRO A 146 -9.75 14.86 -16.51
C PRO A 146 -8.43 14.08 -16.46
N GLU A 147 -8.26 13.17 -17.43
CA GLU A 147 -6.96 12.63 -17.80
C GLU A 147 -6.12 13.76 -18.38
N ASP A 148 -5.08 14.21 -17.67
CA ASP A 148 -3.91 14.78 -18.30
C ASP A 148 -2.69 14.51 -17.44
N THR A 149 -1.75 13.77 -18.02
CA THR A 149 -0.40 13.56 -17.53
C THR A 149 0.33 14.90 -17.51
N VAL A 150 0.40 15.54 -16.35
CA VAL A 150 1.11 16.81 -16.21
C VAL A 150 2.53 16.57 -15.72
N LYS A 151 3.49 16.83 -16.62
CA LYS A 151 4.92 17.01 -16.30
C LYS A 151 5.10 18.35 -15.61
N LEU A 152 5.85 18.37 -14.51
CA LEU A 152 6.07 19.57 -13.70
C LEU A 152 7.07 20.52 -14.40
N ASP A 153 6.77 21.81 -14.42
CA ASP A 153 7.70 22.88 -14.78
C ASP A 153 7.53 24.01 -13.76
N ILE A 154 8.64 24.52 -13.25
CA ILE A 154 8.70 25.40 -12.08
C ILE A 154 9.25 26.75 -12.53
N GLN A 155 8.47 27.82 -12.36
CA GLN A 155 9.00 29.20 -12.33
C GLN A 155 8.39 29.99 -11.17
N ASP A 156 9.30 30.46 -10.32
CA ASP A 156 9.09 31.36 -9.19
C ASP A 156 8.49 32.71 -9.60
N LEU A 157 7.54 33.20 -8.79
CA LEU A 157 7.28 34.63 -8.65
C LEU A 157 7.17 35.01 -7.18
N ALA A 158 8.27 35.57 -6.68
CA ALA A 158 8.31 36.38 -5.50
C ALA A 158 7.47 37.67 -5.68
N GLN A 159 6.99 38.16 -4.53
CA GLN A 159 6.33 39.44 -4.27
C GLN A 159 4.79 39.42 -4.30
N ILE A 160 4.20 39.60 -3.13
CA ILE A 160 3.29 40.71 -2.84
C ILE A 160 3.44 41.08 -1.35
N GLN A 161 3.78 42.35 -1.12
CA GLN A 161 3.70 43.02 0.18
C GLN A 161 2.24 43.16 0.62
N THR A 162 1.96 43.00 1.91
CA THR A 162 0.77 43.64 2.49
C THR A 162 1.05 44.12 3.90
N THR A 163 0.67 45.37 4.09
CA THR A 163 0.72 46.24 5.26
C THR A 163 0.15 45.63 6.54
N VAL A 164 0.89 45.78 7.64
CA VAL A 164 0.51 45.39 9.00
C VAL A 164 -0.25 46.55 9.66
N VAL A 165 -1.53 46.36 9.96
CA VAL A 165 -2.26 47.19 10.93
C VAL A 165 -2.36 46.41 12.23
N SER A 166 -1.79 46.98 13.30
CA SER A 166 -1.85 46.45 14.67
C SER A 166 -3.24 46.67 15.27
N GLY A 167 -3.79 45.63 15.90
CA GLY A 167 -5.03 45.71 16.67
C GLY A 167 -5.32 44.48 17.52
N SER A 168 -5.08 44.61 18.82
CA SER A 168 -5.69 43.92 19.98
C SER A 168 -5.77 42.39 20.01
N ALA A 169 -5.06 41.80 20.98
CA ALA A 169 -5.10 40.40 21.36
C ALA A 169 -6.45 40.00 21.98
N SER A 170 -7.38 39.55 21.14
CA SER A 170 -8.32 38.48 21.50
C SER A 170 -7.70 37.16 21.02
N LYS A 171 -7.84 36.07 21.79
CA LYS A 171 -7.55 34.73 21.28
C LYS A 171 -8.46 34.52 20.07
N VAL A 172 -7.92 34.70 18.87
CA VAL A 172 -8.63 34.43 17.62
C VAL A 172 -8.89 32.94 17.60
N GLN A 173 -10.14 32.55 17.90
CA GLN A 173 -10.59 31.19 17.60
C GLN A 173 -10.61 31.08 16.09
N VAL A 174 -9.64 30.34 15.54
CA VAL A 174 -9.60 30.05 14.10
C VAL A 174 -10.77 29.14 13.80
N GLN A 175 -11.72 29.63 13.00
CA GLN A 175 -12.89 28.85 12.61
C GLN A 175 -12.61 28.08 11.33
N PHE A 176 -12.90 26.78 11.35
CA PHE A 176 -12.80 25.90 10.20
C PHE A 176 -14.21 25.68 9.63
N ILE A 177 -14.52 26.35 8.52
CA ILE A 177 -15.82 26.27 7.87
C ILE A 177 -15.73 25.25 6.73
N PRO A 178 -16.40 24.09 6.82
CA PRO A 178 -16.35 23.08 5.78
C PRO A 178 -17.04 23.59 4.50
N PRO A 179 -16.51 23.29 3.30
CA PRO A 179 -17.13 23.69 2.04
C PRO A 179 -18.45 22.99 1.76
N ASP A 180 -18.66 21.80 2.31
CA ASP A 180 -19.85 20.96 2.13
C ASP A 180 -20.06 20.02 3.32
N GLU A 181 -21.19 19.31 3.36
CA GLU A 181 -21.56 18.42 4.47
C GLU A 181 -20.60 17.22 4.63
N TYR A 182 -20.03 16.70 3.54
CA TYR A 182 -19.08 15.58 3.60
C TYR A 182 -17.72 15.99 4.13
N SER A 183 -17.41 17.29 4.09
CA SER A 183 -16.15 17.86 4.58
C SER A 183 -16.18 18.25 6.06
N ARG A 184 -17.29 18.01 6.77
CA ARG A 184 -17.44 18.33 8.21
C ARG A 184 -16.41 17.63 9.08
N GLU A 185 -16.14 16.36 8.79
CA GLU A 185 -15.14 15.57 9.51
C GLU A 185 -13.74 16.21 9.42
N PHE A 186 -13.36 16.73 8.25
CA PHE A 186 -12.09 17.45 8.07
C PHE A 186 -12.06 18.74 8.88
N ALA A 187 -13.18 19.47 9.00
CA ALA A 187 -13.25 20.68 9.83
C ALA A 187 -13.09 20.36 11.32
N GLU A 188 -13.72 19.29 11.81
CA GLU A 188 -13.58 18.83 13.21
C GLU A 188 -12.15 18.33 13.49
N LEU A 189 -11.56 17.58 12.56
CA LEU A 189 -10.17 17.18 12.66
C LEU A 189 -9.24 18.41 12.64
N ALA A 190 -9.54 19.43 11.82
CA ALA A 190 -8.75 20.64 11.73
C ALA A 190 -8.68 21.38 13.07
N GLU A 191 -9.81 21.53 13.78
CA GLU A 191 -9.86 22.15 15.11
C GLU A 191 -8.91 21.43 16.09
N LYS A 192 -8.94 20.09 16.08
CA LYS A 192 -8.11 19.25 16.95
C LYS A 192 -6.62 19.34 16.60
N LEU A 193 -6.28 19.27 15.31
CA LEU A 193 -4.90 19.40 14.83
C LEU A 193 -4.34 20.79 15.11
N TYR A 194 -5.16 21.84 14.92
CA TYR A 194 -4.72 23.22 15.11
C TYR A 194 -4.44 23.57 16.58
N ALA A 195 -5.06 22.86 17.52
CA ALA A 195 -4.77 23.00 18.94
C ALA A 195 -3.37 22.49 19.32
N GLU A 196 -2.73 21.65 18.50
CA GLU A 196 -1.40 21.14 18.76
C GLU A 196 -0.31 22.20 18.50
N SER A 197 0.76 22.17 19.31
CA SER A 197 1.95 22.99 19.04
C SER A 197 2.74 22.48 17.84
N ILE A 198 2.81 21.16 17.68
CA ILE A 198 3.44 20.46 16.55
C ILE A 198 2.45 19.40 16.08
N ILE A 199 1.98 19.52 14.84
CA ILE A 199 1.02 18.59 14.25
C ILE A 199 1.76 17.30 13.91
N LYS A 200 1.43 16.21 14.59
CA LYS A 200 2.03 14.90 14.30
C LYS A 200 1.18 14.14 13.30
N VAL A 201 1.75 13.80 12.17
CA VAL A 201 1.08 13.00 11.13
C VAL A 201 1.26 11.52 11.45
N TYR A 202 0.16 10.86 11.80
CA TYR A 202 0.15 9.43 12.14
C TYR A 202 -0.17 8.57 10.91
N PRO A 203 0.41 7.37 10.78
CA PRO A 203 0.10 6.46 9.66
C PRO A 203 -1.38 6.11 9.53
N GLU A 204 -2.11 6.02 10.65
CA GLU A 204 -3.53 5.61 10.70
C GLU A 204 -4.52 6.67 10.22
N ILE A 205 -4.07 7.92 10.11
CA ILE A 205 -4.85 9.07 9.64
C ILE A 205 -4.01 9.97 8.72
N PHE A 206 -3.03 9.39 8.02
CA PHE A 206 -2.03 10.15 7.26
C PHE A 206 -2.67 10.95 6.13
N SER A 207 -3.50 10.27 5.32
CA SER A 207 -4.26 10.86 4.22
C SER A 207 -5.21 11.96 4.70
N GLU A 208 -5.90 11.71 5.80
CA GLU A 208 -6.92 12.58 6.36
C GLU A 208 -6.28 13.81 7.02
N THR A 209 -5.13 13.65 7.66
CA THR A 209 -4.35 14.75 8.24
C THR A 209 -3.84 15.68 7.14
N LEU A 210 -3.16 15.14 6.12
CA LEU A 210 -2.68 15.97 5.00
C LEU A 210 -3.83 16.58 4.21
N GLY A 211 -4.92 15.84 3.98
CA GLY A 211 -6.12 16.36 3.33
C GLY A 211 -6.82 17.46 4.10
N THR A 212 -6.86 17.37 5.43
CA THR A 212 -7.38 18.44 6.30
C THR A 212 -6.54 19.70 6.15
N ILE A 213 -5.23 19.56 6.17
CA ILE A 213 -4.29 20.68 6.01
C ILE A 213 -4.41 21.27 4.60
N ASP A 214 -4.51 20.43 3.57
CA ASP A 214 -4.71 20.83 2.17
C ASP A 214 -6.06 21.55 1.94
N MET A 215 -7.09 21.20 2.70
CA MET A 215 -8.39 21.88 2.65
C MET A 215 -8.37 23.25 3.33
N PHE A 216 -7.65 23.38 4.45
CA PHE A 216 -7.58 24.58 5.28
C PHE A 216 -6.18 25.23 5.27
N GLN A 217 -5.51 25.24 4.10
CA GLN A 217 -4.10 25.65 3.97
C GLN A 217 -3.82 27.02 4.59
N ARG A 218 -4.73 27.98 4.39
CA ARG A 218 -4.59 29.36 4.89
C ARG A 218 -4.53 29.42 6.41
N GLN A 219 -5.32 28.61 7.09
CA GLN A 219 -5.33 28.53 8.55
C GLN A 219 -4.07 27.84 9.07
N PHE A 220 -3.61 26.79 8.39
CA PHE A 220 -2.45 26.01 8.80
C PHE A 220 -1.10 26.62 8.41
N ALA A 221 -1.07 27.67 7.59
CA ALA A 221 0.16 28.34 7.17
C ALA A 221 1.04 28.71 8.37
N GLY A 222 2.28 28.26 8.35
CA GLY A 222 3.28 28.49 9.40
C GLY A 222 3.18 27.60 10.63
N LYS A 223 2.19 26.69 10.74
CA LYS A 223 2.14 25.71 11.84
C LYS A 223 3.26 24.69 11.70
N GLU A 224 3.82 24.26 12.82
CA GLU A 224 4.81 23.19 12.87
C GLU A 224 4.15 21.82 12.64
N ILE A 225 4.79 20.98 11.84
CA ILE A 225 4.35 19.64 11.49
C ILE A 225 5.51 18.65 11.56
N SER A 226 5.22 17.41 11.95
CA SER A 226 6.16 16.30 11.97
C SER A 226 5.54 15.08 11.31
N LEU A 227 6.24 14.53 10.31
CA LEU A 227 5.76 13.43 9.49
C LEU A 227 6.89 12.51 9.02
N THR A 228 6.56 11.30 8.63
CA THR A 228 7.54 10.29 8.18
C THR A 228 7.10 9.68 6.87
N GLY A 229 8.03 9.51 5.94
CA GLY A 229 7.80 8.86 4.65
C GLY A 229 9.11 8.48 3.96
N PHE A 230 9.00 7.91 2.76
CA PHE A 230 10.15 7.65 1.91
C PHE A 230 10.40 8.83 0.97
N VAL A 231 11.66 9.06 0.64
CA VAL A 231 12.08 10.11 -0.29
C VAL A 231 11.83 9.67 -1.74
N TYR A 232 11.02 10.43 -2.46
CA TYR A 232 10.75 10.27 -3.89
C TYR A 232 11.14 11.53 -4.66
N ARG A 233 11.72 11.34 -5.85
CA ARG A 233 12.05 12.43 -6.78
C ARG A 233 11.43 12.15 -8.12
N ASP A 234 10.59 13.06 -8.57
CA ASP A 234 10.12 13.07 -9.95
C ASP A 234 11.14 13.78 -10.85
N GLN A 235 11.33 13.31 -12.09
CA GLN A 235 12.27 13.93 -13.04
C GLN A 235 11.98 15.40 -13.33
N SER A 236 10.74 15.83 -13.09
CA SER A 236 10.27 17.18 -13.39
C SER A 236 10.38 18.18 -12.24
N MET A 237 10.87 17.75 -11.06
CA MET A 237 11.09 18.61 -9.90
C MET A 237 12.48 19.29 -9.92
N ASN A 238 12.63 20.40 -9.20
CA ASN A 238 13.95 20.96 -8.89
C ASN A 238 14.61 20.14 -7.77
N HIS A 239 15.51 19.22 -8.13
CA HIS A 239 16.08 18.25 -7.18
C HIS A 239 17.01 18.88 -6.13
N GLU A 240 17.56 20.07 -6.40
CA GLU A 240 18.45 20.77 -5.46
C GLU A 240 17.71 21.29 -4.22
N SER A 241 16.40 21.53 -4.35
CA SER A 241 15.58 22.16 -3.31
C SER A 241 14.34 21.38 -2.91
N HIS A 242 13.87 20.44 -3.74
CA HIS A 242 12.61 19.75 -3.53
C HIS A 242 12.72 18.23 -3.68
N PHE A 243 11.97 17.53 -2.84
CA PHE A 243 11.62 16.12 -3.05
C PHE A 243 10.21 15.88 -2.49
N ALA A 244 9.56 14.80 -2.92
CA ALA A 244 8.31 14.37 -2.33
C ALA A 244 8.58 13.40 -1.17
N LEU A 245 7.92 13.62 -0.04
CA LEU A 245 7.88 12.65 1.06
C LEU A 245 6.57 11.88 0.96
N GLY A 246 6.68 10.61 0.57
CA GLY A 246 5.54 9.77 0.24
C GLY A 246 5.34 8.59 1.19
N ARG A 247 4.11 8.06 1.18
CA ARG A 247 3.75 6.71 1.61
C ARG A 247 2.79 6.12 0.59
N PHE A 248 2.70 4.79 0.52
CA PHE A 248 1.69 4.14 -0.33
C PHE A 248 0.39 3.96 0.43
N LEU A 249 -0.69 4.55 -0.10
CA LEU A 249 -2.06 4.34 0.33
C LEU A 249 -2.59 3.04 -0.25
N VAL A 250 -2.96 2.09 0.61
CA VAL A 250 -3.40 0.75 0.24
C VAL A 250 -4.82 0.53 0.73
N MET A 251 -5.68 -0.05 -0.10
CA MET A 251 -7.06 -0.38 0.32
C MET A 251 -7.18 -1.85 0.73
N CYS A 252 -6.64 -2.76 -0.07
CA CYS A 252 -6.64 -4.20 0.23
C CYS A 252 -5.28 -4.87 0.04
N CYS A 253 -4.47 -4.48 -0.95
CA CYS A 253 -3.18 -5.11 -1.27
C CYS A 253 -2.27 -4.21 -2.12
N PRO A 254 -0.95 -4.49 -2.24
CA PRO A 254 -0.01 -3.69 -3.03
C PRO A 254 -0.42 -3.40 -4.48
N ALA A 255 -1.28 -4.24 -5.08
CA ALA A 255 -1.78 -4.02 -6.43
C ALA A 255 -2.61 -2.72 -6.55
N ASP A 256 -3.42 -2.40 -5.53
CA ASP A 256 -4.24 -1.18 -5.49
C ASP A 256 -3.50 0.04 -4.91
N ALA A 257 -2.25 -0.14 -4.49
CA ALA A 257 -1.50 0.88 -3.80
C ALA A 257 -1.31 2.15 -4.64
N ALA A 258 -1.68 3.31 -4.12
CA ALA A 258 -1.44 4.60 -4.73
C ALA A 258 -0.41 5.39 -3.91
N PRO A 259 0.67 5.92 -4.52
CA PRO A 259 1.60 6.76 -3.80
C PRO A 259 0.91 8.09 -3.43
N PHE A 260 0.93 8.45 -2.14
CA PHE A 260 0.38 9.70 -1.60
C PHE A 260 1.36 10.39 -0.66
N GLY A 261 1.48 11.71 -0.73
CA GLY A 261 2.53 12.42 0.00
C GLY A 261 2.44 13.94 -0.10
N VAL A 262 3.52 14.59 0.34
CA VAL A 262 3.63 16.06 0.35
C VAL A 262 5.00 16.48 -0.18
N MET A 263 5.04 17.65 -0.79
CA MET A 263 6.28 18.25 -1.25
C MET A 263 7.08 18.79 -0.05
N ILE A 264 8.37 18.47 -0.02
CA ILE A 264 9.31 18.97 0.97
C ILE A 264 10.25 19.93 0.28
N HIS A 265 10.39 21.12 0.86
CA HIS A 265 11.38 22.10 0.47
C HIS A 265 12.48 22.18 1.54
N ILE A 266 13.71 21.94 1.11
CA ILE A 266 14.92 22.12 1.92
C ILE A 266 16.12 22.44 1.01
N PRO A 267 17.05 23.31 1.44
CA PRO A 267 18.34 23.43 0.76
C PRO A 267 19.08 22.08 0.71
N ASP A 268 19.85 21.86 -0.36
CA ASP A 268 20.66 20.65 -0.56
C ASP A 268 19.82 19.36 -0.53
N ALA A 269 18.61 19.41 -1.10
CA ALA A 269 17.68 18.29 -1.13
C ALA A 269 18.30 17.04 -1.76
N ASP A 270 19.24 17.16 -2.70
CA ASP A 270 19.96 16.05 -3.33
C ASP A 270 20.80 15.17 -2.37
N THR A 271 21.07 15.66 -1.16
CA THR A 271 21.83 14.89 -0.16
C THR A 271 21.06 13.71 0.43
N PHE A 272 19.73 13.66 0.26
CA PHE A 272 18.87 12.59 0.80
C PHE A 272 18.60 11.49 -0.23
N PRO A 273 19.10 10.25 -0.06
CA PRO A 273 18.91 9.21 -1.07
C PRO A 273 17.44 8.90 -1.35
N THR A 274 17.09 8.67 -2.62
CA THR A 274 15.79 8.10 -2.99
C THR A 274 15.59 6.75 -2.27
N ASP A 275 14.34 6.43 -1.90
CA ASP A 275 13.97 5.25 -1.11
C ASP A 275 14.49 5.22 0.34
N SER A 276 15.16 6.28 0.80
CA SER A 276 15.46 6.43 2.22
C SER A 276 14.22 6.86 3.00
N TRP A 277 14.07 6.31 4.21
CA TRP A 277 13.04 6.71 5.15
C TRP A 277 13.55 7.84 6.04
N VAL A 278 12.76 8.91 6.12
CA VAL A 278 13.10 10.07 6.92
C VAL A 278 11.88 10.57 7.70
N GLN A 279 12.13 11.08 8.90
CA GLN A 279 11.20 11.95 9.61
C GLN A 279 11.57 13.41 9.30
N ILE A 280 10.57 14.19 8.91
CA ILE A 280 10.66 15.61 8.65
C ILE A 280 9.97 16.36 9.78
N ASP A 281 10.68 17.32 10.38
CA ASP A 281 10.08 18.38 11.18
C ASP A 281 10.22 19.70 10.41
N GLY A 282 9.16 20.51 10.37
CA GLY A 282 9.15 21.76 9.63
C GLY A 282 7.86 22.55 9.75
N SER A 283 7.74 23.59 8.92
CA SER A 283 6.56 24.45 8.90
C SER A 283 5.72 24.25 7.64
N ILE A 284 4.41 24.34 7.79
CA ILE A 284 3.47 24.25 6.66
C ILE A 284 3.55 25.53 5.83
N GLY A 285 3.86 25.37 4.56
CA GLY A 285 3.84 26.39 3.51
C GLY A 285 2.79 26.06 2.45
N SER A 286 2.89 26.78 1.34
CA SER A 286 2.06 26.58 0.17
C SER A 286 2.95 26.68 -1.05
N ALA A 287 2.70 25.82 -2.03
CA ALA A 287 3.37 25.79 -3.31
C ALA A 287 2.34 25.65 -4.43
N GLN A 288 2.74 25.95 -5.65
CA GLN A 288 1.91 25.82 -6.84
C GLN A 288 2.40 24.63 -7.65
N VAL A 289 1.56 23.60 -7.78
CA VAL A 289 1.84 22.44 -8.63
C VAL A 289 0.79 22.42 -9.74
N ASN A 290 1.24 22.62 -10.99
CA ASN A 290 0.38 22.66 -12.18
C ASN A 290 -0.72 23.73 -12.11
N GLY A 291 -0.40 24.91 -11.56
CA GLY A 291 -1.36 26.00 -11.38
C GLY A 291 -2.42 25.76 -10.31
N LYS A 292 -2.24 24.71 -9.48
CA LYS A 292 -3.06 24.44 -8.30
C LYS A 292 -2.23 24.68 -7.04
N ASP A 293 -2.80 25.45 -6.12
CA ASP A 293 -2.25 25.60 -4.77
C ASP A 293 -2.27 24.25 -4.04
N THR A 294 -1.12 23.83 -3.54
CA THR A 294 -0.95 22.62 -2.74
C THR A 294 -0.10 22.95 -1.51
N ILE A 295 -0.17 22.09 -0.52
CA ILE A 295 0.65 22.22 0.67
C ILE A 295 2.09 21.80 0.38
N GLU A 296 3.02 22.52 0.99
CA GLU A 296 4.44 22.18 1.00
C GLU A 296 4.93 22.22 2.45
N ILE A 297 5.86 21.35 2.82
CA ILE A 297 6.53 21.43 4.11
C ILE A 297 7.92 22.02 3.92
N ARG A 298 8.18 23.18 4.51
CA ARG A 298 9.52 23.75 4.61
C ARG A 298 10.24 23.07 5.77
N ALA A 299 11.09 22.10 5.45
CA ALA A 299 11.77 21.30 6.44
C ALA A 299 12.83 22.12 7.19
N THR A 300 12.82 22.04 8.51
CA THR A 300 13.84 22.62 9.38
C THR A 300 14.78 21.54 9.93
N LYS A 301 14.32 20.29 9.95
CA LYS A 301 15.09 19.14 10.41
C LYS A 301 14.67 17.88 9.67
N ILE A 302 15.66 17.11 9.23
CA ILE A 302 15.48 15.78 8.63
C ILE A 302 16.24 14.76 9.46
N ILE A 303 15.54 13.71 9.88
CA ILE A 303 16.08 12.64 10.71
C ILE A 303 15.96 11.34 9.92
N PRO A 304 17.08 10.71 9.53
CA PRO A 304 17.04 9.37 8.96
C PRO A 304 16.42 8.40 9.97
N VAL A 305 15.47 7.59 9.51
CA VAL A 305 14.84 6.54 10.31
C VAL A 305 14.88 5.22 9.56
N SER A 306 14.81 4.10 10.27
CA SER A 306 14.59 2.81 9.61
C SER A 306 13.19 2.78 9.01
N GLU A 307 12.98 1.92 8.00
CA GLU A 307 11.66 1.62 7.49
C GLU A 307 10.70 1.30 8.65
N PRO A 308 9.55 1.99 8.75
CA PRO A 308 8.55 1.70 9.77
C PRO A 308 7.99 0.29 9.59
N SER A 309 7.62 -0.37 10.68
CA SER A 309 6.91 -1.67 10.66
C SER A 309 5.56 -1.63 9.93
N THR A 310 5.05 -0.44 9.62
CA THR A 310 3.90 -0.21 8.77
C THR A 310 4.29 0.84 7.71
N PRO A 311 4.86 0.41 6.57
CA PRO A 311 5.30 1.32 5.51
C PRO A 311 4.11 1.92 4.75
N TYR A 312 2.99 1.20 4.70
CA TYR A 312 1.75 1.64 4.06
C TYR A 312 0.86 2.47 4.99
N ILE A 313 -0.01 3.26 4.37
CA ILE A 313 -1.09 4.01 5.03
C ILE A 313 -2.43 3.50 4.52
N TYR A 314 -3.48 3.75 5.29
CA TYR A 314 -4.83 3.28 5.01
C TYR A 314 -5.80 4.43 5.22
N THR A 315 -6.92 4.40 4.50
CA THR A 315 -8.00 5.36 4.74
C THR A 315 -8.71 5.04 6.05
N ASN A 316 -9.18 6.09 6.72
CA ASN A 316 -9.97 5.97 7.94
C ASN A 316 -11.38 6.48 7.70
N ALA A 317 -12.39 5.70 8.13
CA ALA A 317 -13.79 6.09 8.00
C ALA A 317 -14.21 7.15 9.04
N ASP A 318 -13.45 7.28 10.13
CA ASP A 318 -13.67 8.29 11.18
C ASP A 318 -12.30 8.70 11.76
N SER A 319 -11.69 9.65 11.08
CA SER A 319 -10.38 10.22 11.39
C SER A 319 -10.37 10.97 12.72
N VAL A 320 -11.50 11.56 13.12
CA VAL A 320 -11.65 12.31 14.37
C VAL A 320 -11.60 11.36 15.56
N MET A 321 -12.39 10.28 15.54
CA MET A 321 -12.34 9.24 16.57
C MET A 321 -10.97 8.54 16.59
N ALA A 322 -10.38 8.29 15.43
CA ALA A 322 -9.06 7.68 15.34
C ALA A 322 -7.99 8.57 15.99
N TYR A 323 -8.02 9.87 15.73
CA TYR A 323 -7.15 10.86 16.37
C TYR A 323 -7.30 10.85 17.90
N ASP A 324 -8.54 10.87 18.40
CA ASP A 324 -8.81 10.85 19.85
C ASP A 324 -8.26 9.57 20.51
N LYS A 325 -8.39 8.42 19.84
CA LYS A 325 -7.81 7.16 20.31
C LYS A 325 -6.28 7.18 20.34
N LEU A 326 -5.65 7.80 19.35
CA LEU A 326 -4.19 7.95 19.28
C LEU A 326 -3.66 8.86 20.39
N LYS A 327 -4.40 9.94 20.71
CA LYS A 327 -4.09 10.81 21.85
C LYS A 327 -4.29 10.11 23.19
N GLY A 328 -5.42 9.43 23.38
CA GLY A 328 -5.73 8.72 24.62
C GLY A 328 -4.73 7.61 24.96
N LYS A 329 -4.18 6.91 23.96
CA LYS A 329 -3.11 5.91 24.14
C LYS A 329 -1.79 6.48 24.68
N ARG A 330 -1.60 7.80 24.64
CA ARG A 330 -0.36 8.46 25.05
C ARG A 330 -0.45 9.08 26.44
N GLU A 331 -1.67 9.31 26.93
CA GLU A 331 -1.92 9.90 28.24
C GLU A 331 -2.07 8.86 29.37
N GLY A 332 -2.19 7.56 29.01
CA GLY A 332 -2.22 6.43 29.94
C GLY A 332 -0.94 5.61 29.89
#